data_AF-A0A4Z0LAT6-F1
#
_entry.id   AF-A0A4Z0LAT6-F1
#
_cell.length_a   1.000
_cell.length_b   1.000
_cell.length_c   1.000
_cell.angle_alpha   90.00
_cell.angle_beta   90.00
_cell.angle_gamma   90.00
#
_symmetry.space_group_name_H-M   'P 1'
#
loop_
_entity.id
_entity.type
_entity.pdbx_description
1 polymer ?
#
loop_
_entity_poly.entity_id
_entity_poly.type
_entity_poly.pdbx_seq_one_letter_code
_entity_poly.pdbx_strand_id
1 'polypeptide(L)'
;MITKEQAIENVKKYISKKNREYIEVVSDRVNFEEQKYINYGKFEEQKKDIFTVTCKLEGYTDPILHFITVDAETGEILFTTTPHGYAEEWEE
;
A
#
# COMPACT_ATOMS: atom_id res chain seq x y z
N MET A 1 6.72 -7.93 14.08
CA MET A 1 6.07 -8.11 12.76
C MET A 1 4.58 -8.44 12.88
N ILE A 2 3.75 -7.78 12.08
CA ILE A 2 2.32 -8.04 11.92
C ILE A 2 2.08 -9.20 10.93
N THR A 3 0.85 -9.73 10.88
CA THR A 3 0.48 -10.75 9.89
C THR A 3 -0.01 -10.14 8.57
N LYS A 4 -0.11 -10.97 7.51
CA LYS A 4 -0.68 -10.55 6.22
C LYS A 4 -2.14 -10.08 6.36
N GLU A 5 -2.92 -10.77 7.20
CA GLU A 5 -4.32 -10.41 7.48
C GLU A 5 -4.39 -9.04 8.16
N GLN A 6 -3.49 -8.77 9.11
CA GLN A 6 -3.42 -7.47 9.76
C GLN A 6 -3.01 -6.36 8.78
N ALA A 7 -2.09 -6.64 7.85
CA ALA A 7 -1.71 -5.70 6.81
C ALA A 7 -2.91 -5.36 5.89
N ILE A 8 -3.69 -6.37 5.49
CA ILE A 8 -4.93 -6.17 4.71
C ILE A 8 -5.93 -5.30 5.48
N GLU A 9 -6.15 -5.57 6.76
CA GLU A 9 -7.05 -4.74 7.59
C GLU A 9 -6.59 -3.28 7.68
N ASN A 10 -5.30 -3.06 7.88
CA ASN A 10 -4.73 -1.72 7.96
C ASN A 10 -4.91 -0.97 6.63
N VAL A 11 -4.69 -1.65 5.51
CA VAL A 11 -4.92 -1.09 4.17
C VAL A 11 -6.40 -0.77 3.92
N LYS A 12 -7.33 -1.64 4.31
CA LYS A 12 -8.77 -1.36 4.21
C LYS A 12 -9.17 -0.11 5.01
N LYS A 13 -8.66 0.01 6.24
CA LYS A 13 -8.89 1.20 7.09
C LYS A 13 -8.31 2.46 6.45
N TYR A 14 -7.12 2.36 5.86
CA TYR A 14 -6.45 3.46 5.18
C TYR A 14 -7.23 3.97 3.95
N ILE A 15 -7.65 3.05 3.06
CA ILE A 15 -8.46 3.37 1.88
C ILE A 15 -9.75 4.08 2.28
N SER A 16 -10.45 3.54 3.29
CA SER A 16 -11.68 4.15 3.83
C SER A 16 -11.43 5.55 4.40
N LYS A 17 -10.34 5.75 5.16
CA LYS A 17 -9.99 7.06 5.73
C LYS A 17 -9.62 8.09 4.68
N LYS A 18 -8.99 7.67 3.58
CA LYS A 18 -8.60 8.53 2.44
C LYS A 18 -9.74 8.77 1.45
N ASN A 19 -10.93 8.23 1.71
CA ASN A 19 -12.11 8.31 0.83
C ASN A 19 -11.83 7.80 -0.60
N ARG A 20 -11.01 6.76 -0.73
CA ARG A 20 -10.65 6.14 -2.02
C ARG A 20 -11.67 5.06 -2.38
N GLU A 21 -12.90 5.47 -2.67
CA GLU A 21 -14.07 4.57 -2.81
C GLU A 21 -13.96 3.53 -3.93
N TYR A 22 -13.13 3.79 -4.94
CA TYR A 22 -12.95 2.90 -6.10
C TYR A 22 -11.77 1.93 -5.97
N ILE A 23 -11.11 1.87 -4.80
CA ILE A 23 -9.98 0.96 -4.58
C ILE A 23 -10.43 -0.29 -3.82
N GLU A 24 -10.30 -1.44 -4.47
CA GLU A 24 -10.56 -2.76 -3.87
C GLU A 24 -9.24 -3.45 -3.49
N VAL A 25 -9.16 -3.97 -2.27
CA VAL A 25 -8.01 -4.78 -1.83
C VAL A 25 -8.10 -6.19 -2.39
N VAL A 26 -7.07 -6.63 -3.11
CA VAL A 26 -6.95 -8.00 -3.64
C VAL A 26 -6.31 -8.88 -2.57
N SER A 27 -7.13 -9.48 -1.71
CA SER A 27 -6.70 -10.12 -0.46
C SER A 27 -5.69 -11.27 -0.62
N ASP A 28 -5.67 -11.95 -1.76
CA ASP A 28 -4.74 -13.04 -2.07
C ASP A 28 -3.35 -12.55 -2.53
N ARG A 29 -3.17 -11.24 -2.76
CA ARG A 29 -1.95 -10.65 -3.32
C ARG A 29 -1.22 -9.76 -2.32
N VAL A 30 -0.68 -10.38 -1.28
CA VAL A 30 0.20 -9.76 -0.29
C VAL A 30 1.59 -10.39 -0.32
N ASN A 31 2.56 -9.56 -0.72
CA ASN A 31 3.97 -9.93 -0.77
C ASN A 31 4.70 -9.39 0.45
N PHE A 32 5.67 -10.15 0.95
CA PHE A 32 6.57 -9.73 2.02
C PHE A 32 7.98 -9.59 1.44
N GLU A 33 8.66 -8.50 1.77
CA GLU A 33 10.05 -8.25 1.38
C GLU A 33 10.85 -7.80 2.62
N GLU A 34 11.96 -8.48 2.90
CA GLU A 34 12.89 -8.10 3.97
C GLU A 34 13.84 -7.00 3.50
N GLN A 35 14.18 -6.08 4.40
CA GLN A 35 15.23 -5.07 4.19
C GLN A 35 15.06 -4.25 2.91
N LYS A 36 13.80 -3.99 2.51
CA LYS A 36 13.48 -3.18 1.35
C LYS A 36 13.89 -1.74 1.59
N TYR A 37 14.63 -1.18 0.63
CA TYR A 37 14.95 0.25 0.63
C TYR A 37 13.72 1.07 0.26
N ILE A 38 13.36 2.01 1.12
CA ILE A 38 12.19 2.88 0.97
C ILE A 38 12.59 4.15 0.22
N ASN A 39 11.87 4.44 -0.87
CA ASN A 39 12.19 5.54 -1.79
C ASN A 39 11.25 6.74 -1.68
N TYR A 40 10.37 6.78 -0.68
CA TYR A 40 9.38 7.85 -0.55
C TYR A 40 8.78 7.92 0.86
N GLY A 41 8.35 9.13 1.23
CA GLY A 41 7.59 9.41 2.44
C GLY A 41 8.45 9.45 3.70
N LYS A 42 7.80 9.28 4.85
CA LYS A 42 8.41 9.46 6.19
C LYS A 42 9.65 8.58 6.47
N PHE A 43 9.79 7.45 5.77
CA PHE A 43 10.87 6.49 5.96
C PHE A 43 11.82 6.43 4.76
N GLU A 44 11.85 7.46 3.93
CA GLU A 44 12.79 7.55 2.81
C GLU A 44 14.23 7.31 3.27
N GLU A 45 15.02 6.64 2.42
CA GLU A 45 16.41 6.25 2.64
C GLU A 45 16.65 5.21 3.76
N GLN A 46 15.59 4.62 4.30
CA GLN A 46 15.68 3.57 5.30
C GLN A 46 15.41 2.18 4.70
N LYS A 47 15.96 1.15 5.35
CA LYS A 47 15.60 -0.25 5.07
C LYS A 47 14.54 -0.71 6.05
N LYS A 48 13.47 -1.29 5.52
CA LYS A 48 12.34 -1.81 6.30
C LYS A 48 11.92 -3.17 5.77
N ASP A 49 11.47 -4.02 6.67
CA ASP A 49 10.69 -5.19 6.28
C ASP A 49 9.28 -4.69 5.96
N ILE A 50 8.74 -5.08 4.81
CA ILE A 50 7.48 -4.52 4.31
C ILE A 50 6.51 -5.60 3.86
N PHE A 51 5.23 -5.27 3.95
CA PHE A 51 4.19 -5.90 3.16
C PHE A 51 3.78 -4.98 2.00
N THR A 52 3.67 -5.55 0.80
CA THR A 52 3.09 -4.88 -0.36
C THR A 52 1.74 -5.51 -0.64
N VAL A 53 0.67 -4.73 -0.45
CA VAL A 53 -0.72 -5.15 -0.68
C VAL A 53 -1.18 -4.64 -2.04
N THR A 54 -1.57 -5.56 -2.91
CA THR A 54 -2.12 -5.19 -4.23
C THR A 54 -3.57 -4.77 -4.11
N CYS A 55 -3.90 -3.64 -4.70
CA CYS A 55 -5.25 -3.13 -4.83
C CYS A 55 -5.60 -2.87 -6.29
N LYS A 56 -6.87 -2.94 -6.63
CA LYS A 56 -7.40 -2.61 -7.97
C LYS A 56 -8.21 -1.33 -7.88
N LEU A 57 -7.97 -0.43 -8.82
CA LEU A 57 -8.85 0.70 -9.07
C LEU A 57 -9.95 0.25 -10.04
N GLU A 58 -11.20 0.29 -9.58
CA GLU A 58 -12.38 0.04 -10.40
C GLU A 58 -12.71 1.25 -11.29
N GLY A 59 -13.53 1.03 -12.33
CA GLY A 59 -13.97 2.09 -13.26
C GLY A 59 -13.22 2.15 -14.59
N TYR A 60 -12.24 1.27 -14.81
CA TYR A 60 -11.52 1.10 -16.07
C TYR A 60 -11.85 -0.25 -16.72
N THR A 61 -11.79 -0.32 -18.05
CA THR A 61 -11.98 -1.58 -18.81
C THR A 61 -11.01 -2.66 -18.35
N ASP A 62 -9.78 -2.26 -18.04
CA ASP A 62 -8.76 -3.08 -17.37
C ASP A 62 -8.44 -2.46 -16.01
N PRO A 63 -8.57 -3.20 -14.89
CA PRO A 63 -8.35 -2.64 -13.56
C PRO A 63 -6.90 -2.19 -13.40
N ILE A 64 -6.71 -0.94 -12.99
CA ILE A 64 -5.39 -0.39 -12.72
C ILE A 64 -4.91 -0.90 -11.36
N LEU A 65 -3.68 -1.40 -11.29
CA LEU A 65 -3.11 -1.90 -10.04
C LEU A 65 -2.43 -0.79 -9.26
N HIS A 66 -2.82 -0.65 -8.00
CA HIS A 66 -2.14 0.16 -7.00
C HIS A 66 -1.48 -0.77 -5.98
N PHE A 67 -0.34 -0.35 -5.45
CA PHE A 67 0.40 -1.12 -4.44
C PHE A 67 0.54 -0.28 -3.19
N ILE A 68 -0.05 -0.74 -2.09
CA ILE A 68 0.06 -0.05 -0.81
C ILE A 68 1.13 -0.75 0.00
N THR A 69 2.18 0.00 0.36
CA THR A 69 3.31 -0.49 1.13
C THR A 69 3.07 -0.24 2.62
N VAL A 70 3.28 -1.27 3.42
CA VAL A 70 3.04 -1.29 4.86
C VAL A 70 4.33 -1.72 5.57
N ASP A 71 4.73 -0.99 6.62
CA ASP A 71 5.82 -1.41 7.50
C ASP A 71 5.42 -2.71 8.20
N ALA A 72 6.18 -3.79 7.98
CA ALA A 72 5.84 -5.11 8.49
C ALA A 72 5.98 -5.19 10.02
N GLU A 73 6.76 -4.34 10.65
CA GLU A 73 6.95 -4.35 12.11
C GLU A 73 5.80 -3.66 12.84
N THR A 74 5.38 -2.50 12.35
CA THR A 74 4.43 -1.61 13.02
C THR A 74 3.03 -1.63 12.44
N GLY A 75 2.89 -2.03 11.17
CA GLY A 75 1.64 -1.93 10.41
C GLY A 75 1.32 -0.52 9.91
N GLU A 76 2.25 0.43 10.03
CA GLU A 76 2.11 1.79 9.50
C GLU A 76 2.06 1.75 7.96
N ILE A 77 1.12 2.48 7.36
CA ILE A 77 1.07 2.66 5.90
C ILE A 77 2.18 3.63 5.51
N LEU A 78 3.05 3.19 4.61
CA LEU A 78 4.18 4.01 4.16
C LEU A 78 3.76 4.92 3.00
N PHE A 79 3.22 4.34 1.94
CA PHE A 79 2.79 5.05 0.72
C PHE A 79 2.01 4.13 -0.22
N THR A 80 1.43 4.73 -1.26
CA THR A 80 0.75 4.03 -2.35
C THR A 80 1.47 4.26 -3.67
N THR A 81 2.03 3.21 -4.26
CA THR A 81 2.61 3.25 -5.60
C THR A 81 1.53 3.00 -6.66
N THR A 82 1.49 3.87 -7.66
CA THR A 82 0.63 3.78 -8.85
C THR A 82 1.51 3.69 -10.10
N PRO A 83 0.96 3.40 -11.29
CA PRO A 83 1.72 3.51 -12.55
C PRO A 83 2.29 4.90 -12.84
N HIS A 84 1.79 5.94 -12.16
CA HIS A 84 2.14 7.34 -12.41
C HIS A 84 2.98 7.98 -11.29
N GLY A 85 3.42 7.20 -10.30
CA GLY A 85 4.16 7.71 -9.14
C GLY A 85 3.44 7.41 -7.83
N TYR A 86 3.69 8.23 -6.80
CA TYR A 86 3.09 8.03 -5.48
C TYR A 86 1.76 8.76 -5.39
N ALA A 87 0.69 8.05 -5.00
CA ALA A 87 -0.65 8.64 -4.98
C ALA A 87 -0.72 9.84 -4.02
N GLU A 88 0.05 9.81 -2.95
CA GLU A 88 0.11 10.87 -1.94
C GLU A 88 0.67 12.20 -2.47
N GLU A 89 1.40 12.21 -3.60
CA GLU A 89 1.87 13.47 -4.24
C GLU A 89 0.71 14.27 -4.85
N TRP A 90 -0.44 13.64 -5.09
CA TRP A 90 -1.57 14.25 -5.83
C TRP A 90 -2.75 14.57 -4.90
N GLU A 91 -2.58 14.37 -3.58
CA GLU A 91 -3.61 14.51 -2.55
C GLU A 91 -3.46 15.80 -1.70
N GLU A 92 -2.91 16.89 -2.26
CA GLU A 92 -2.78 18.21 -1.59
C GLU A 92 -4.12 18.91 -1.32
#